data_AF-A0A0S2JF68-F1
#
_entry.id   AF-A0A0S2JF68-F1
#
_cell.length_a   1.000
_cell.length_b   1.000
_cell.length_c   1.000
_cell.angle_alpha   90.00
_cell.angle_beta   90.00
_cell.angle_gamma   90.00
#
_symmetry.space_group_name_H-M   'P 1'
#
loop_
_entity.id
_entity.type
_entity.pdbx_description
1 polymer ?
#
loop_
_entity_poly.entity_id
_entity_poly.type
_entity_poly.pdbx_seq_one_letter_code
_entity_poly.pdbx_strand_id
1 'polypeptide(L)'
;MFDLNDDLKKIKTKVLVMSGISLFIALTQALPQKVAILGLDLSNNETMAGWFVLAVTAYFLISFIVFSIIEIIQYYLPALIGRKTAKTTGDTIGLTADECFPDHEHEYYDQDAGTTSGEMNDIKRKNQEITYKYKSNFVRVSNLVKLTTDVLFPIVFSFISLKLLSCFLISLQ
;
A
#
# COMPACT_ATOMS: atom_id res chain seq x y z
N MET A 1 7.15 2.78 -9.63
CA MET A 1 6.27 3.59 -8.75
C MET A 1 5.09 2.69 -8.39
N PHE A 2 4.70 2.63 -7.13
CA PHE A 2 3.56 1.81 -6.70
C PHE A 2 2.28 2.41 -7.30
N ASP A 3 1.52 1.59 -8.02
CA ASP A 3 0.21 1.96 -8.55
C ASP A 3 -0.74 0.82 -8.20
N LEU A 4 -1.87 1.18 -7.62
CA LEU A 4 -2.89 0.22 -7.21
C LEU A 4 -3.72 -0.17 -8.42
N ASN A 5 -4.17 -1.42 -8.46
CA ASN A 5 -5.07 -1.88 -9.49
C ASN A 5 -6.39 -1.09 -9.44
N ASP A 6 -7.02 -0.91 -10.61
CA ASP A 6 -8.27 -0.17 -10.73
C ASP A 6 -9.41 -0.82 -9.93
N ASP A 7 -9.37 -2.14 -9.78
CA ASP A 7 -10.35 -2.85 -8.96
C ASP A 7 -10.17 -2.60 -7.46
N LEU A 8 -8.94 -2.47 -6.97
CA LEU A 8 -8.70 -2.08 -5.58
C LEU A 8 -9.12 -0.62 -5.35
N LYS A 9 -8.92 0.29 -6.32
CA LYS A 9 -9.42 1.67 -6.24
C LYS A 9 -10.95 1.70 -6.13
N LYS A 10 -11.67 0.86 -6.88
CA LYS A 10 -13.14 0.75 -6.79
C LYS A 10 -13.58 0.23 -5.42
N ILE A 11 -12.93 -0.82 -4.91
CA ILE A 11 -13.25 -1.39 -3.59
C ILE A 11 -12.91 -0.39 -2.48
N LYS A 12 -11.80 0.34 -2.59
CA LYS A 12 -11.41 1.43 -1.67
C LYS A 12 -12.54 2.44 -1.52
N THR A 13 -13.06 2.95 -2.64
CA THR A 13 -14.16 3.92 -2.63
C THR A 13 -15.41 3.36 -1.97
N LYS A 14 -15.77 2.10 -2.27
CA LYS A 14 -16.92 1.44 -1.62
C LYS A 14 -16.74 1.31 -0.11
N VAL A 15 -15.55 0.89 0.34
CA VAL A 15 -15.22 0.80 1.78
C VAL A 15 -15.28 2.17 2.44
N LEU A 16 -14.72 3.21 1.83
CA LEU A 16 -14.71 4.57 2.36
C LEU A 16 -16.13 5.14 2.50
N VAL A 17 -16.97 4.95 1.48
CA VAL A 17 -18.37 5.39 1.50
C VAL A 17 -19.15 4.64 2.59
N MET A 18 -19.04 3.31 2.64
CA MET A 18 -19.74 2.51 3.67
C MET A 18 -19.24 2.83 5.08
N SER A 19 -17.93 3.04 5.24
CA SER A 19 -17.34 3.45 6.52
C SER A 19 -17.80 4.84 6.92
N GLY A 20 -17.96 5.76 5.97
CA GLY A 20 -18.53 7.09 6.21
C GLY A 20 -20.00 7.02 6.65
N ILE A 21 -20.81 6.17 6.00
CA ILE A 21 -22.20 5.92 6.39
C ILE A 21 -22.27 5.32 7.81
N SER A 22 -21.44 4.30 8.08
CA SER A 22 -21.34 3.67 9.40
C SER A 22 -20.94 4.67 10.49
N LEU A 23 -19.96 5.53 10.21
CA LEU A 23 -19.51 6.56 11.14
C LEU A 23 -20.59 7.63 11.35
N PHE A 24 -21.28 8.04 10.28
CA PHE A 24 -22.36 9.01 10.34
C PHE A 24 -23.48 8.51 11.25
N ILE A 25 -23.95 7.26 11.06
CA ILE A 25 -24.98 6.64 11.91
C ILE A 25 -24.53 6.59 13.38
N ALA A 26 -23.28 6.21 13.63
CA ALA A 26 -22.75 6.15 14.99
C ALA A 26 -22.67 7.53 15.66
N LEU A 27 -22.35 8.59 14.90
CA LEU A 27 -22.26 9.97 15.40
C LEU A 27 -23.62 10.62 15.60
N THR A 28 -24.57 10.38 14.69
CA THR A 28 -25.92 10.95 14.79
C THR A 28 -26.78 10.23 15.81
N GLN A 29 -26.36 9.03 16.26
CA GLN A 29 -27.14 8.15 17.14
C GLN A 29 -28.56 7.89 16.65
N ALA A 30 -28.78 8.05 15.34
CA ALA A 30 -30.07 7.96 14.70
C ALA A 30 -29.99 6.97 13.54
N LEU A 31 -30.74 5.88 13.64
CA LEU A 31 -30.87 4.91 12.56
C LEU A 31 -31.84 5.48 11.52
N PRO A 32 -31.53 5.37 10.21
CA PRO A 32 -32.44 5.81 9.18
C PRO A 32 -33.72 4.96 9.23
N GLN A 33 -34.83 5.57 9.66
CA GLN A 33 -36.13 4.91 9.79
C GLN A 33 -36.71 4.43 8.44
N LYS A 34 -36.21 5.00 7.34
CA LYS A 34 -36.56 4.61 5.97
C LYS A 34 -35.30 4.56 5.11
N VAL A 35 -34.85 3.36 4.77
CA VAL A 35 -33.82 3.18 3.73
C VAL A 35 -34.54 3.06 2.38
N ALA A 36 -34.94 4.20 1.82
CA ALA A 36 -35.67 4.25 0.54
C ALA A 36 -34.92 3.57 -0.62
N ILE A 37 -33.59 3.48 -0.53
CA ILE A 37 -32.72 2.86 -1.54
C ILE A 37 -32.84 1.31 -1.54
N LEU A 38 -33.26 0.70 -0.43
CA LEU A 38 -33.37 -0.76 -0.29
C LEU A 38 -34.82 -1.28 -0.29
N GLY A 39 -35.82 -0.39 -0.38
CA GLY A 39 -37.23 -0.79 -0.38
C GLY A 39 -37.69 -1.51 0.90
N LEU A 40 -36.88 -1.46 1.97
CA LEU A 40 -37.16 -2.07 3.26
C LEU A 40 -37.81 -1.04 4.19
N ASP A 41 -39.06 -1.27 4.56
CA ASP A 41 -39.73 -0.54 5.65
C ASP A 41 -39.27 -1.15 6.99
N LEU A 42 -38.40 -0.42 7.69
CA LEU A 42 -37.72 -0.87 8.91
C LEU A 42 -38.35 -0.30 10.18
N SER A 43 -39.56 0.28 10.09
CA SER A 43 -40.24 0.92 11.22
C SER A 43 -40.49 -0.01 12.42
N ASN A 44 -40.48 -1.33 12.24
CA ASN A 44 -40.66 -2.31 13.32
C ASN A 44 -39.35 -2.88 13.90
N ASN A 45 -38.18 -2.67 13.28
CA ASN A 45 -36.92 -3.25 13.76
C ASN A 45 -35.68 -2.46 13.31
N GLU A 46 -35.56 -1.22 13.79
CA GLU A 46 -34.47 -0.31 13.46
C GLU A 46 -33.09 -0.89 13.83
N THR A 47 -33.00 -1.66 14.93
CA THR A 47 -31.77 -2.32 15.38
C THR A 47 -31.25 -3.34 14.35
N MET A 48 -32.13 -4.12 13.71
CA MET A 48 -31.75 -5.06 12.65
C MET A 48 -31.15 -4.36 11.41
N ALA A 49 -31.61 -3.16 11.09
CA ALA A 49 -31.03 -2.35 10.00
C ALA A 49 -29.57 -1.98 10.31
N GLY A 50 -29.29 -1.60 11.56
CA GLY A 50 -27.95 -1.27 12.02
C GLY A 50 -26.98 -2.45 11.92
N TRP A 51 -27.41 -3.63 12.37
CA TRP A 51 -26.64 -4.87 12.24
C TRP A 51 -26.40 -5.27 10.78
N PHE A 52 -27.37 -5.05 9.89
CA PHE A 52 -27.20 -5.27 8.46
C PHE A 52 -26.14 -4.35 7.86
N VAL A 53 -26.20 -3.04 8.15
CA VAL A 53 -25.18 -2.07 7.70
C VAL A 53 -23.80 -2.43 8.22
N LEU A 54 -23.70 -2.86 9.49
CA LEU A 54 -22.46 -3.34 10.08
C LEU A 54 -21.91 -4.56 9.34
N ALA A 55 -22.74 -5.57 9.07
CA ALA A 55 -22.34 -6.77 8.37
C ALA A 55 -21.85 -6.50 6.93
N VAL A 56 -22.58 -5.65 6.18
CA VAL A 56 -22.18 -5.26 4.82
C VAL A 56 -20.87 -4.47 4.84
N THR A 57 -20.71 -3.55 5.79
CA THR A 57 -19.47 -2.76 5.93
C THR A 57 -18.28 -3.66 6.29
N ALA A 58 -18.46 -4.62 7.19
CA ALA A 58 -17.44 -5.60 7.55
C ALA A 58 -17.04 -6.49 6.37
N TYR A 59 -18.00 -6.95 5.56
CA TYR A 59 -17.73 -7.72 4.34
C TYR A 59 -16.85 -6.95 3.35
N PHE A 60 -17.17 -5.68 3.10
CA PHE A 60 -16.35 -4.85 2.21
C PHE A 60 -14.96 -4.58 2.78
N LEU A 61 -14.82 -4.39 4.10
CA LEU A 61 -13.54 -4.24 4.76
C LEU A 61 -12.66 -5.49 4.60
N ILE A 62 -13.21 -6.68 4.87
CA ILE A 62 -12.48 -7.95 4.71
C ILE A 62 -12.02 -8.13 3.26
N SER A 63 -12.93 -7.88 2.31
CA SER A 63 -12.60 -7.95 0.88
C SER A 63 -11.45 -7.01 0.53
N PHE A 64 -11.49 -5.76 1.01
CA PHE A 64 -10.43 -4.79 0.78
C PHE A 64 -9.09 -5.21 1.38
N ILE A 65 -9.08 -5.78 2.59
CA ILE A 65 -7.86 -6.30 3.22
C ILE A 65 -7.24 -7.41 2.38
N VAL A 66 -8.05 -8.38 1.91
CA VAL A 66 -7.55 -9.49 1.09
C VAL A 66 -6.93 -8.99 -0.22
N PHE A 67 -7.61 -8.12 -0.96
CA PHE A 67 -7.06 -7.57 -2.21
C PHE A 67 -5.82 -6.69 -1.96
N SER A 68 -5.80 -5.91 -0.87
CA SER A 68 -4.64 -5.10 -0.50
C SER A 68 -3.41 -5.96 -0.19
N ILE A 69 -3.58 -7.07 0.53
CA ILE A 69 -2.48 -8.00 0.84
C ILE A 69 -1.89 -8.59 -0.44
N ILE A 70 -2.75 -9.02 -1.38
CA ILE A 70 -2.32 -9.61 -2.65
C ILE A 70 -1.48 -8.60 -3.45
N GLU A 71 -1.92 -7.35 -3.56
CA GLU A 71 -1.16 -6.31 -4.28
C GLU A 71 0.18 -5.99 -3.60
N ILE A 72 0.21 -5.91 -2.27
CA ILE A 72 1.45 -5.70 -1.53
C ILE A 72 2.43 -6.85 -1.82
N ILE A 73 1.95 -8.10 -1.78
CA ILE A 73 2.78 -9.27 -2.10
C ILE A 73 3.31 -9.18 -3.53
N GLN A 74 2.47 -8.87 -4.52
CA GLN A 74 2.89 -8.70 -5.92
C GLN A 74 3.96 -7.61 -6.06
N TYR A 75 3.83 -6.50 -5.33
CA TYR A 75 4.80 -5.42 -5.34
C TYR A 75 6.16 -5.82 -4.75
N TYR A 76 6.17 -6.61 -3.67
CA TYR A 76 7.41 -7.11 -3.06
C TYR A 76 8.00 -8.35 -3.76
N LEU A 77 7.23 -9.01 -4.63
CA LEU A 77 7.65 -10.20 -5.38
C LEU A 77 8.97 -10.01 -6.16
N PRO A 78 9.15 -8.96 -7.01
CA PRO A 78 10.41 -8.78 -7.73
C PRO A 78 11.61 -8.54 -6.80
N ALA A 79 11.41 -7.87 -5.66
CA ALA A 79 12.46 -7.66 -4.68
C ALA A 79 12.84 -8.96 -3.95
N LEU A 80 11.86 -9.83 -3.67
CA LEU A 80 12.06 -11.16 -3.10
C LEU A 80 12.76 -12.11 -4.08
N ILE A 81 12.36 -12.07 -5.36
CA ILE A 81 13.02 -12.82 -6.44
C ILE A 81 14.46 -12.36 -6.55
N GLY A 82 14.72 -11.05 -6.66
CA GLY A 82 16.07 -10.48 -6.72
C GLY A 82 16.97 -10.94 -5.57
N ARG A 83 16.45 -10.97 -4.34
CA ARG A 83 17.17 -11.46 -3.15
C ARG A 83 17.53 -12.94 -3.22
N LYS A 84 16.68 -13.76 -3.85
CA LYS A 84 16.95 -15.20 -4.03
C LYS A 84 17.85 -15.46 -5.23
N THR A 85 17.66 -14.73 -6.33
CA THR A 85 18.47 -14.86 -7.55
C THR A 85 19.90 -14.36 -7.38
N ALA A 86 20.14 -13.40 -6.48
CA ALA A 86 21.49 -12.95 -6.13
C ALA A 86 22.38 -14.08 -5.58
N LYS A 87 21.78 -15.12 -4.99
CA LYS A 87 22.50 -16.29 -4.47
C LYS A 87 22.50 -17.47 -5.45
N THR A 88 21.93 -17.30 -6.63
CA THR A 88 21.93 -18.36 -7.65
C THR A 88 23.33 -18.43 -8.26
N THR A 89 23.92 -19.60 -8.19
CA THR A 89 25.21 -19.93 -8.81
C THR A 89 24.98 -20.63 -10.15
N GLY A 90 25.88 -20.40 -11.11
CA GLY A 90 25.85 -21.14 -12.38
C GLY A 90 26.26 -22.60 -12.20
N ASP A 91 25.60 -23.52 -12.91
CA ASP A 91 25.79 -24.96 -12.73
C ASP A 91 27.16 -25.49 -13.20
N THR A 92 27.88 -24.72 -14.03
CA THR A 92 29.17 -25.15 -14.62
C THR A 92 30.38 -24.73 -13.81
N ILE A 93 30.42 -23.47 -13.34
CA ILE A 93 31.58 -22.88 -12.66
C ILE A 93 31.26 -22.51 -11.21
N GLY A 94 29.98 -22.56 -10.81
CA GLY A 94 29.55 -22.24 -9.45
C GLY A 94 29.58 -20.74 -9.11
N LEU A 95 29.80 -19.87 -10.10
CA LEU A 95 29.88 -18.42 -9.89
C LEU A 95 28.49 -17.81 -9.73
N THR A 96 28.36 -16.88 -8.79
CA THR A 96 27.19 -16.03 -8.62
C THR A 96 27.18 -14.89 -9.65
N ALA A 97 26.02 -14.24 -9.84
CA ALA A 97 25.90 -13.11 -10.77
C ALA A 97 26.88 -11.96 -10.44
N ASP A 98 27.10 -11.68 -9.16
CA ASP A 98 28.03 -10.65 -8.69
C ASP A 98 29.51 -11.04 -8.91
N GLU A 99 29.83 -12.34 -8.98
CA GLU A 99 31.19 -12.84 -9.29
C GLU A 99 31.45 -12.93 -10.79
N CYS A 100 30.41 -13.07 -11.62
CA CYS A 100 30.52 -13.05 -13.08
C CYS A 100 30.66 -11.63 -13.64
N PHE A 101 30.07 -10.64 -12.96
CA PHE A 101 30.21 -9.23 -13.23
C PHE A 101 30.77 -8.55 -11.99
N PRO A 102 32.04 -8.82 -11.61
CA PRO A 102 32.65 -8.02 -10.55
C PRO A 102 32.53 -6.58 -11.02
N ASP A 103 31.92 -5.73 -10.19
CA ASP A 103 31.70 -4.32 -10.49
C ASP A 103 32.92 -3.79 -11.26
N HIS A 104 32.75 -3.45 -12.54
CA HIS A 104 33.80 -2.84 -13.36
C HIS A 104 34.14 -1.41 -12.85
N GLU A 105 33.84 -1.10 -11.59
CA GLU A 105 34.12 0.18 -10.92
C GLU A 105 35.58 0.33 -10.50
N HIS A 106 36.43 -0.71 -10.60
CA HIS A 106 37.82 -0.65 -10.13
C HIS A 106 38.93 -0.91 -11.18
N GLU A 107 38.61 -1.05 -12.47
CA GLU A 107 39.63 -1.35 -13.50
C GLU A 107 39.70 -0.34 -14.67
N TYR A 108 39.41 0.93 -14.43
CA TYR A 108 39.98 1.98 -15.29
C TYR A 108 41.34 2.40 -14.74
N TYR A 109 42.40 2.03 -15.45
CA TYR A 109 43.76 2.48 -15.20
C TYR A 109 43.79 3.99 -14.90
N ASP A 110 44.33 4.31 -13.73
CA ASP A 110 44.40 5.62 -13.11
C ASP A 110 45.45 6.52 -13.81
N GLN A 111 45.23 6.84 -15.09
CA GLN A 111 46.16 7.69 -15.86
C GLN A 111 45.97 9.19 -15.58
N ASP A 112 44.85 9.59 -14.99
CA ASP A 112 44.45 11.00 -14.85
C ASP A 112 44.28 11.48 -13.39
N ALA A 113 44.64 10.66 -12.40
CA ALA A 113 44.64 11.08 -10.99
C ALA A 113 45.50 12.33 -10.77
N GLY A 114 44.90 13.38 -10.19
CA GLY A 114 45.55 14.67 -9.93
C GLY A 114 45.51 15.67 -11.10
N THR A 115 44.85 15.33 -12.21
CA THR A 115 44.55 16.29 -13.29
C THR A 115 43.19 16.96 -13.09
N THR A 116 43.01 18.17 -13.62
CA THR A 116 41.72 18.88 -13.58
C THR A 116 40.61 18.12 -14.30
N SER A 117 40.95 17.33 -15.34
CA SER A 117 40.03 16.45 -16.05
C SER A 117 39.60 15.24 -15.23
N GLY A 118 40.53 14.62 -14.49
CA GLY A 118 40.25 13.52 -13.56
C GLY A 118 39.31 13.95 -12.43
N GLU A 119 39.62 15.08 -11.78
CA GLU A 119 38.77 15.68 -10.73
C GLU A 119 37.36 15.99 -11.23
N MET A 120 37.22 16.53 -12.45
CA MET A 120 35.92 16.81 -13.05
C MET A 120 35.09 15.54 -13.30
N ASN A 121 35.73 14.44 -13.71
CA ASN A 121 35.05 13.16 -13.92
C ASN A 121 34.61 12.52 -12.60
N ASP A 122 35.44 12.61 -11.56
CA ASP A 122 35.09 12.16 -10.21
C ASP A 122 33.92 12.95 -9.60
N ILE A 123 33.90 14.27 -9.79
CA ILE A 123 32.77 15.12 -9.38
C ILE A 123 31.50 14.70 -10.13
N LYS A 124 31.57 14.46 -11.44
CA LYS A 124 30.41 14.01 -12.23
C LYS A 124 29.89 12.66 -11.74
N ARG A 125 30.78 11.70 -11.47
CA ARG A 125 30.42 10.38 -10.93
C ARG A 125 29.74 10.51 -9.56
N LYS A 126 30.35 11.23 -8.61
CA LYS A 126 29.75 11.50 -7.29
C LYS A 126 28.38 12.19 -7.42
N ASN A 127 28.25 13.15 -8.34
CA ASN A 127 26.97 13.81 -8.59
C ASN A 127 25.92 12.85 -9.19
N GLN A 128 26.31 11.91 -10.05
CA GLN A 128 25.43 10.86 -10.56
C GLN A 128 24.99 9.90 -9.44
N GLU A 129 25.91 9.46 -8.58
CA GLU A 129 25.60 8.62 -7.42
C GLU A 129 24.62 9.33 -6.46
N ILE A 130 24.88 10.61 -6.14
CA ILE A 130 23.99 11.44 -5.33
C ILE A 130 22.61 11.56 -6.00
N THR A 131 22.56 11.82 -7.30
CA THR A 131 21.32 11.94 -8.07
C THR A 131 20.53 10.63 -8.05
N TYR A 132 21.21 9.50 -8.24
CA TYR A 132 20.60 8.17 -8.18
C TYR A 132 20.07 7.88 -6.77
N LYS A 133 20.85 8.17 -5.73
CA LYS A 133 20.46 8.00 -4.33
C LYS A 133 19.24 8.85 -3.98
N TYR A 134 19.21 10.13 -4.40
CA TYR A 134 18.05 11.00 -4.24
C TYR A 134 16.82 10.49 -4.99
N LYS A 135 16.97 10.07 -6.24
CA LYS A 135 15.87 9.50 -7.03
C LYS A 135 15.32 8.24 -6.38
N SER A 136 16.19 7.37 -5.88
CA SER A 136 15.80 6.13 -5.20
C SER A 136 15.07 6.40 -3.87
N ASN A 137 15.56 7.35 -3.08
CA ASN A 137 14.91 7.78 -1.84
C ASN A 137 13.55 8.44 -2.10
N PHE A 138 13.47 9.32 -3.10
CA PHE A 138 12.21 9.93 -3.52
C PHE A 138 11.18 8.89 -3.93
N VAL A 139 11.58 7.89 -4.73
CA VAL A 139 10.71 6.79 -5.12
C VAL A 139 10.26 5.98 -3.89
N ARG A 140 11.15 5.69 -2.94
CA ARG A 140 10.79 4.99 -1.69
C ARG A 140 9.80 5.78 -0.85
N VAL A 141 10.03 7.07 -0.64
CA VAL A 141 9.13 7.95 0.13
C VAL A 141 7.78 8.06 -0.57
N SER A 142 7.76 8.27 -1.89
CA SER A 142 6.52 8.33 -2.67
C SER A 142 5.70 7.05 -2.55
N ASN A 143 6.35 5.88 -2.64
CA ASN A 143 5.66 4.60 -2.49
C ASN A 143 5.17 4.39 -1.05
N LEU A 144 5.94 4.81 -0.04
CA LEU A 144 5.52 4.74 1.37
C LEU A 144 4.30 5.62 1.64
N VAL A 145 4.29 6.86 1.13
CA VAL A 145 3.16 7.77 1.25
C VAL A 145 1.94 7.18 0.57
N LYS A 146 2.07 6.66 -0.66
CA LYS A 146 0.96 5.99 -1.35
C LYS A 146 0.43 4.79 -0.57
N LEU A 147 1.29 3.91 -0.08
CA LEU A 147 0.88 2.73 0.69
C LEU A 147 0.16 3.13 1.99
N THR A 148 0.65 4.18 2.66
CA THR A 148 0.03 4.70 3.88
C THR A 148 -1.35 5.31 3.59
N THR A 149 -1.44 6.17 2.59
CA THR A 149 -2.68 6.91 2.28
C THR A 149 -3.72 6.03 1.60
N ASP A 150 -3.31 5.13 0.71
CA ASP A 150 -4.26 4.34 -0.08
C ASP A 150 -4.63 3.00 0.55
N VAL A 151 -3.80 2.45 1.45
CA VAL A 151 -4.08 1.15 2.09
C VAL A 151 -4.28 1.31 3.60
N LEU A 152 -3.34 1.94 4.32
CA LEU A 152 -3.42 2.03 5.78
C LEU A 152 -4.61 2.89 6.23
N PHE A 153 -4.81 4.06 5.62
CA PHE A 153 -5.87 4.98 6.02
C PHE A 153 -7.29 4.40 5.87
N PRO A 154 -7.69 3.80 4.73
CA PRO A 154 -9.01 3.18 4.61
C PRO A 154 -9.26 2.06 5.62
N ILE A 155 -8.23 1.26 5.93
CA ILE A 155 -8.33 0.18 6.93
C ILE A 155 -8.58 0.78 8.32
N VAL A 156 -7.73 1.71 8.77
CA VAL A 156 -7.85 2.32 10.10
C VAL A 156 -9.18 3.05 10.24
N PHE A 157 -9.57 3.83 9.23
CA PHE A 157 -10.84 4.56 9.22
C PHE A 157 -12.05 3.61 9.32
N SER A 158 -12.03 2.51 8.56
CA SER A 158 -13.10 1.52 8.57
C SER A 158 -13.19 0.75 9.89
N PHE A 159 -12.05 0.42 10.52
CA PHE A 159 -12.04 -0.18 11.85
C PHE A 159 -12.63 0.74 12.92
N ILE A 160 -12.30 2.03 12.89
CA ILE A 160 -12.85 3.02 13.81
C ILE A 160 -14.36 3.16 13.61
N SER A 161 -14.83 3.27 12.37
CA SER A 161 -16.26 3.43 12.08
C SER A 161 -17.06 2.19 12.49
N LEU A 162 -16.54 0.98 12.24
CA LEU A 162 -17.17 -0.27 12.69
C LEU A 162 -17.21 -0.37 14.20
N LYS A 163 -16.12 -0.01 14.90
CA LYS A 163 -16.08 -0.04 16.37
C LYS A 163 -17.12 0.91 16.97
N LEU A 164 -17.23 2.13 16.44
CA LEU A 164 -18.20 3.12 16.90
C LEU A 164 -19.64 2.68 16.63
N LEU A 165 -19.92 2.14 15.43
CA LEU A 165 -21.25 1.61 15.11
C LEU A 165 -21.61 0.42 16.00
N SER A 166 -20.68 -0.50 16.23
CA SER A 166 -20.89 -1.66 17.11
C SER A 166 -21.19 -1.22 18.54
N CYS A 167 -20.44 -0.24 19.07
CA CYS A 167 -20.66 0.31 20.40
C CYS A 167 -22.05 0.95 20.51
N PHE A 168 -22.45 1.73 19.50
CA PHE A 168 -23.77 2.34 19.44
C PHE A 168 -24.88 1.28 19.42
N LEU A 169 -24.76 0.23 18.60
CA LEU A 169 -25.77 -0.83 18.53
C LEU A 169 -25.89 -1.63 19.83
N ILE A 170 -24.77 -1.89 20.51
CA ILE A 170 -24.78 -2.54 21.83
C ILE A 170 -25.42 -1.64 22.88
N SER A 171 -25.19 -0.32 22.82
CA SER A 171 -25.80 0.64 23.76
C SER A 171 -27.30 0.86 23.56
N LEU A 172 -27.83 0.52 22.38
CA LEU A 172 -29.23 0.66 22.02
C LEU A 172 -30.09 -0.55 22.46
N GLN A 173 -29.43 -1.67 22.81
CA GLN A 173 -30.06 -2.93 23.25
C GLN A 173 -30.23 -2.98 24.76
#